data_AF-A0A2U3HDQ7-F1
#
_entry.id   AF-A0A2U3HDQ7-F1
#
_cell.length_a   1.000
_cell.length_b   1.000
_cell.length_c   1.000
_cell.angle_alpha   90.00
_cell.angle_beta   90.00
_cell.angle_gamma   90.00
#
_symmetry.space_group_name_H-M   'P 1'
#
loop_
_entity.id
_entity.type
_entity.pdbx_description
1 polymer ?
#
loop_
_entity_poly.entity_id
_entity_poly.type
_entity_poly.pdbx_seq_one_letter_code
_entity_poly.pdbx_strand_id
1 'polypeptide(L)'
;MRTLTAQMSNNGGAWRLYVVLYGETDWPTVRWVRSGPAPTVAERRRALATLGYEVAPGAKWSWTEDSQDPDDDSSPVLLIAAVTVRGRDGGAA
;
A
#
# COMPACT_ATOMS: atom_id res chain seq x y z
N MET A 1 -15.89 13.63 2.77
CA MET A 1 -14.53 13.39 2.22
C MET A 1 -14.51 11.96 1.68
N ARG A 2 -14.15 11.78 0.41
CA ARG A 2 -14.07 10.44 -0.19
C ARG A 2 -12.83 9.73 0.36
N THR A 3 -13.00 8.49 0.84
CA THR A 3 -11.87 7.65 1.26
C THR A 3 -11.49 6.69 0.15
N LEU A 4 -10.21 6.32 0.12
CA LEU A 4 -9.63 5.36 -0.80
C LEU A 4 -8.87 4.30 0.00
N THR A 5 -8.44 3.24 -0.68
CA THR A 5 -7.56 2.22 -0.09
C THR A 5 -6.14 2.45 -0.58
N ALA A 6 -5.20 2.59 0.35
CA ALA A 6 -3.79 2.39 0.06
C ALA A 6 -3.42 0.94 0.37
N GLN A 7 -2.66 0.33 -0.53
CA GLN A 7 -2.06 -0.97 -0.32
C GLN A 7 -0.54 -0.87 -0.35
N MET A 8 0.11 -1.78 0.37
CA MET A 8 1.54 -1.98 0.34
C MET A 8 1.81 -3.47 0.15
N SER A 9 2.64 -3.85 -0.81
CA SER A 9 2.93 -5.26 -1.10
C SER A 9 4.42 -5.56 -1.27
N ASN A 10 4.78 -6.82 -1.01
CA ASN A 10 6.10 -7.38 -1.24
C ASN A 10 5.99 -8.87 -1.62
N ASN A 11 6.70 -9.27 -2.66
CA ASN A 11 6.76 -10.63 -3.19
C ASN A 11 8.18 -11.25 -3.07
N GLY A 12 8.88 -10.94 -1.97
CA GLY A 12 10.30 -11.26 -1.78
C GLY A 12 11.27 -10.23 -2.34
N GLY A 13 10.80 -9.30 -3.19
CA GLY A 13 11.59 -8.22 -3.78
C GLY A 13 11.45 -6.87 -3.07
N ALA A 14 11.23 -5.81 -3.83
CA ALA A 14 11.04 -4.45 -3.31
C ALA A 14 9.63 -4.24 -2.71
N TRP A 15 9.54 -3.47 -1.62
CA TRP A 15 8.24 -2.97 -1.16
C TRP A 15 7.68 -1.93 -2.12
N ARG A 16 6.38 -2.02 -2.40
CA ARG A 16 5.62 -1.02 -3.16
C ARG A 16 4.43 -0.55 -2.32
N LEU A 17 4.20 0.76 -2.23
CA LEU A 17 2.98 1.34 -1.67
C LEU A 17 2.26 2.11 -2.76
N TYR A 18 0.96 1.91 -2.90
CA TYR A 18 0.14 2.54 -3.91
C TYR A 18 -1.27 2.84 -3.41
N VAL A 19 -1.96 3.79 -4.05
CA VAL A 19 -3.36 4.13 -3.77
C VAL A 19 -4.23 3.62 -4.89
N VAL A 20 -5.22 2.79 -4.55
CA VAL A 20 -6.11 2.14 -5.52
C VAL A 20 -7.11 3.16 -6.04
N LEU A 21 -7.04 3.45 -7.35
CA LEU A 21 -7.96 4.31 -8.07
C LEU A 21 -8.71 3.46 -9.11
N TYR A 22 -9.93 3.05 -8.78
CA TYR A 22 -10.76 2.26 -9.70
C TYR A 22 -11.05 3.03 -10.98
N GLY A 23 -10.80 2.39 -12.13
CA GLY A 23 -10.94 2.99 -13.46
C GLY A 23 -9.64 3.53 -14.05
N GLU A 24 -8.60 3.68 -13.23
CA GLU A 24 -7.28 4.15 -13.68
C GLU A 24 -6.31 2.98 -13.90
N THR A 25 -5.47 3.10 -14.92
CA THR A 25 -4.44 2.09 -15.24
C THR A 25 -3.12 2.33 -14.53
N ASP A 26 -2.85 3.57 -14.11
CA ASP A 26 -1.64 3.93 -13.37
C ASP A 26 -2.00 4.50 -12.01
N TRP A 27 -1.55 3.82 -10.95
CA TRP A 27 -1.87 4.19 -9.58
C TRP A 27 -0.69 4.94 -8.95
N PRO A 28 -0.94 6.03 -8.20
CA PRO A 28 0.10 6.74 -7.47
C PRO A 28 0.90 5.77 -6.61
N THR A 29 2.21 5.66 -6.85
CA THR A 29 3.05 4.59 -6.32
C THR A 29 4.39 5.10 -5.79
N VAL A 30 4.81 4.59 -4.63
CA VAL A 30 6.18 4.70 -4.10
C VAL A 30 6.80 3.30 -4.00
N ARG A 31 8.08 3.18 -4.35
CA ARG A 31 8.87 1.95 -4.24
C ARG A 31 10.05 2.17 -3.30
N TRP A 32 10.29 1.20 -2.42
CA TRP A 32 11.52 1.11 -1.64
C TRP A 32 12.46 0.08 -2.25
N VAL A 33 13.72 0.42 -2.47
CA VAL A 33 14.74 -0.48 -3.05
C VAL A 33 15.32 -1.39 -1.95
N ARG A 34 14.46 -2.08 -1.21
CA ARG A 34 14.82 -3.07 -0.17
C ARG A 34 13.66 -4.05 0.06
N SER A 35 14.00 -5.30 0.40
CA SER A 35 13.03 -6.35 0.77
C SER A 35 12.74 -6.42 2.27
N GLY A 36 13.71 -6.02 3.10
CA GLY A 36 13.58 -6.03 4.56
C GLY A 36 14.32 -4.87 5.23
N PRO A 37 13.95 -4.52 6.48
CA PRO A 37 12.68 -4.89 7.15
C PRO A 37 11.45 -4.29 6.42
N ALA A 38 10.22 -4.61 6.82
CA ALA A 38 9.06 -3.89 6.30
C ALA A 38 9.18 -2.37 6.58
N PRO A 39 8.70 -1.47 5.68
CA PRO A 39 8.71 -0.03 5.95
C PRO A 39 8.00 0.29 7.26
N THR A 40 8.58 1.17 8.06
CA THR A 40 7.99 1.64 9.31
C THR A 40 6.72 2.43 9.06
N VAL A 41 5.87 2.60 10.09
CA VAL A 41 4.67 3.45 9.97
C VAL A 41 5.02 4.89 9.59
N ALA A 42 6.16 5.40 10.04
CA ALA A 42 6.64 6.74 9.68
C ALA A 42 7.00 6.85 8.19
N GLU A 43 7.74 5.86 7.64
CA GLU A 43 8.04 5.80 6.21
C GLU A 43 6.78 5.69 5.36
N ARG A 44 5.81 4.86 5.77
CA ARG A 44 4.52 4.73 5.07
C ARG A 44 3.75 6.04 5.04
N ARG A 45 3.69 6.77 6.16
CA ARG A 45 3.05 8.10 6.23
C ARG A 45 3.73 9.12 5.32
N ARG A 46 5.08 9.10 5.25
CA ARG A 46 5.85 9.97 4.35
C ARG A 46 5.63 9.61 2.88
N ALA A 47 5.56 8.33 2.55
CA ALA A 47 5.25 7.89 1.19
C ALA A 47 3.83 8.31 0.76
N LEU A 48 2.82 8.11 1.62
CA LEU A 48 1.47 8.61 1.36
C LEU A 48 1.43 10.12 1.19
N ALA A 49 2.17 10.85 2.03
CA ALA A 49 2.31 12.29 1.94
C ALA A 49 2.84 12.76 0.58
N THR A 50 3.87 12.08 0.05
CA THR A 50 4.43 12.39 -1.28
C THR A 50 3.47 12.10 -2.42
N LEU A 51 2.48 11.22 -2.18
CA LEU A 51 1.41 10.92 -3.14
C LEU A 51 0.17 11.82 -2.94
N GLY A 52 0.18 12.77 -2.00
CA GLY A 52 -0.97 13.66 -1.74
C GLY A 52 -2.02 13.10 -0.77
N TYR A 53 -1.73 11.98 -0.10
CA TYR A 53 -2.65 11.29 0.79
C TYR A 53 -2.20 11.27 2.25
N GLU A 54 -3.16 11.00 3.12
CA GLU A 54 -2.91 10.68 4.52
C GLU A 54 -3.84 9.55 5.01
N VAL A 55 -3.40 8.85 6.05
CA VAL A 55 -4.21 7.82 6.70
C VAL A 55 -5.46 8.46 7.29
N ALA A 56 -6.63 7.89 7.00
CA ALA A 56 -7.88 8.40 7.54
C ALA A 56 -7.90 8.31 9.08
N PRO A 57 -8.54 9.24 9.80
CA PRO A 57 -8.63 9.19 11.26
C PRO A 57 -9.15 7.83 11.76
N GLY A 58 -8.43 7.22 12.70
CA GLY A 58 -8.79 5.92 13.27
C GLY A 58 -8.48 4.70 12.39
N ALA A 59 -8.08 4.87 11.13
CA ALA A 59 -7.72 3.77 10.25
C ALA A 59 -6.44 3.08 10.72
N LYS A 60 -6.43 1.75 10.61
CA LYS A 60 -5.31 0.89 10.98
C LYS A 60 -4.83 0.13 9.76
N TRP A 61 -3.54 -0.19 9.73
CA TRP A 61 -3.00 -1.12 8.75
C TRP A 61 -3.49 -2.53 9.07
N SER A 62 -4.19 -3.15 8.12
CA SER A 62 -4.47 -4.58 8.12
C SER A 62 -3.38 -5.30 7.35
N TRP A 63 -2.89 -6.43 7.86
CA TRP A 63 -1.91 -7.27 7.19
C TRP A 63 -2.54 -8.58 6.76
N THR A 64 -2.15 -9.05 5.58
CA THR A 64 -2.60 -10.30 4.98
C THR A 64 -1.43 -10.94 4.26
N GLU A 65 -1.27 -12.24 4.45
CA GLU A 65 -0.40 -13.08 3.62
C GLU A 65 -1.26 -13.72 2.54
N ASP A 66 -0.72 -13.86 1.34
CA ASP A 66 -1.40 -14.50 0.21
C ASP A 66 -0.39 -15.37 -0.56
N SER A 67 -0.88 -16.34 -1.33
CA SER A 67 -0.02 -17.20 -2.15
C SER A 67 0.50 -16.44 -3.36
N GLN A 68 1.81 -16.48 -3.61
CA GLN A 68 2.36 -15.84 -4.81
C GLN A 68 1.91 -16.57 -6.07
N ASP A 69 1.83 -17.90 -6.00
CA ASP A 69 1.15 -18.74 -6.97
C ASP A 69 0.03 -19.50 -6.24
N PRO A 70 -1.25 -19.16 -6.49
CA PRO A 70 -2.37 -19.85 -5.86
C PRO A 70 -2.48 -21.34 -6.17
N ASP A 71 -1.84 -21.81 -7.25
CA ASP A 71 -1.88 -23.20 -7.70
C ASP A 71 -0.65 -24.02 -7.25
N ASP A 72 0.34 -23.39 -6.59
CA ASP A 72 1.57 -24.02 -6.07
C ASP A 72 1.77 -23.72 -4.58
N ASP A 73 1.55 -24.73 -3.73
CA ASP A 73 1.67 -24.63 -2.26
C ASP A 73 3.12 -24.53 -1.77
N SER A 74 4.10 -24.75 -2.64
CA SER A 74 5.52 -24.54 -2.36
C SER A 74 5.99 -23.12 -2.67
N SER A 75 5.14 -22.31 -3.32
CA SER A 75 5.46 -20.93 -3.67
C SER A 75 5.61 -20.05 -2.41
N PRO A 76 6.52 -19.05 -2.43
CA PRO A 76 6.61 -18.10 -1.34
C PRO A 76 5.30 -17.33 -1.14
N VAL A 77 5.02 -16.91 0.09
CA VAL A 77 3.91 -15.98 0.35
C VAL A 77 4.27 -14.56 -0.11
N LEU A 78 3.27 -13.81 -0.59
CA LEU A 78 3.36 -12.35 -0.67
C LEU A 78 2.76 -11.72 0.58
N LEU A 79 3.34 -10.61 1.01
CA LEU A 79 2.84 -9.81 2.11
C LEU A 79 2.09 -8.61 1.56
N ILE A 80 0.84 -8.43 2.00
CA ILE A 80 0.00 -7.28 1.68
C ILE A 80 -0.38 -6.56 2.97
N ALA A 81 -0.30 -5.24 2.96
CA ALA A 81 -0.86 -4.39 3.98
C ALA A 81 -1.84 -3.39 3.34
N ALA A 82 -2.99 -3.15 3.96
CA ALA A 82 -3.98 -2.20 3.48
C ALA A 82 -4.39 -1.20 4.56
N VAL A 83 -4.69 0.04 4.16
CA VAL A 83 -5.22 1.07 5.06
C VAL A 83 -6.13 2.04 4.32
N THR A 84 -7.16 2.54 5.00
CA THR A 84 -8.01 3.61 4.49
C THR A 84 -7.27 4.94 4.51
N VAL A 85 -7.30 5.66 3.39
CA VAL A 85 -6.68 6.98 3.23
C VAL A 85 -7.68 8.02 2.73
N ARG A 86 -7.32 9.30 2.86
CA ARG A 86 -8.01 10.45 2.29
C ARG A 86 -6.99 11.38 1.63
N GLY A 87 -7.43 12.16 0.63
CA GLY A 87 -6.60 13.24 0.07
C GLY A 87 -6.38 14.35 1.11
N ARG A 88 -5.18 14.94 1.11
CA ARG A 88 -4.81 16.00 2.07
C ARG A 88 -5.52 17.32 1.84
N ASP A 89 -5.76 17.68 0.58
CA ASP A 89 -6.32 19.00 0.21
C ASP A 89 -7.83 18.94 -0.06
N GLY A 90 -8.53 17.91 0.42
CA GLY A 90 -9.94 17.67 0.09
C GLY A 90 -10.20 17.18 -1.34
N GLY A 91 -9.16 17.15 -2.19
CA GLY A 91 -9.18 16.49 -3.49
C GLY A 91 -8.94 14.99 -3.35
N ALA A 92 -9.90 14.19 -3.81
CA ALA A 92 -9.58 12.92 -4.43
C ALA A 92 -10.03 13.07 -5.88
N ALA A 93 -9.10 12.97 -6.83
CA ALA A 93 -9.45 12.67 -8.21
C ALA A 93 -10.24 11.34 -8.24
#